data_AF-M2TXW3-F1
#
_entry.id   AF-M2TXW3-F1
#
_cell.length_a   1.000
_cell.length_b   1.000
_cell.length_c   1.000
_cell.angle_alpha   90.00
_cell.angle_beta   90.00
_cell.angle_gamma   90.00
#
_symmetry.space_group_name_H-M   'P 1'
#
loop_
_entity.id
_entity.type
_entity.pdbx_description
1 polymer ?
#
loop_
_entity_poly.entity_id
_entity_poly.type
_entity_poly.pdbx_seq_one_letter_code
_entity_poly.pdbx_strand_id
1 'polypeptide(L)'
;MGRFFVNYIKNDALGPIAHAHLAQADFNENGVGDPICLELAELHSRAVDFPKSGIPAEMKRELRPKKWPHFMEKKYLSQHQIYKSKKILGLLYDEVKLIDFEPQWENQFDKRILEAFDLDQELLDKAASLKLSYDEALRPLMAKHGIRTSWVLEREKG
;
A
#
# COMPACT_ATOMS: atom_id res chain seq x y z
N MET A 1 26.86 2.76 12.14
CA MET A 1 25.67 2.42 11.33
C MET A 1 24.42 3.27 11.59
N GLY A 2 24.12 3.68 12.83
CA GLY A 2 22.90 4.48 13.10
C GLY A 2 22.78 5.83 12.35
N ARG A 3 23.89 6.56 12.14
CA ARG A 3 23.86 7.85 11.41
C ARG A 3 23.43 7.74 9.95
N PHE A 4 23.81 6.68 9.25
CA PHE A 4 23.44 6.48 7.84
C PHE A 4 21.97 6.14 7.70
N PHE A 5 21.43 5.26 8.55
CA PHE A 5 20.01 4.89 8.54
C PHE A 5 19.10 6.09 8.86
N VAL A 6 19.49 6.90 9.85
CA VAL A 6 18.76 8.13 10.20
C VAL A 6 18.81 9.15 9.06
N ASN A 7 19.96 9.31 8.40
CA ASN A 7 20.07 10.19 7.24
C ASN A 7 19.29 9.67 6.03
N TYR A 8 19.25 8.36 5.82
CA TYR A 8 18.46 7.73 4.77
C TYR A 8 16.97 7.97 4.94
N ILE A 9 16.42 7.71 6.13
CA ILE A 9 15.01 7.97 6.41
C ILE A 9 14.68 9.47 6.28
N LYS A 10 15.56 10.35 6.77
CA LYS A 10 15.33 11.80 6.71
C LYS A 10 15.38 12.38 5.29
N ASN A 11 16.10 11.75 4.38
CA ASN A 11 16.32 12.24 3.02
C ASN A 11 15.68 11.33 1.96
N ASP A 12 14.69 10.51 2.33
CA ASP A 12 13.94 9.71 1.36
C ASP A 12 13.07 10.62 0.48
N ALA A 13 13.65 11.03 -0.65
CA ALA A 13 13.01 11.85 -1.66
C ALA A 13 12.41 11.02 -2.80
N LEU A 14 12.64 9.70 -2.83
CA LEU A 14 12.31 8.85 -3.97
C LEU A 14 10.79 8.82 -4.23
N GLY A 15 10.00 8.50 -3.21
CA GLY A 15 8.53 8.49 -3.30
C GLY A 15 7.94 9.85 -3.68
N PRO A 16 8.32 10.96 -3.00
CA PRO A 16 7.89 12.30 -3.38
C PRO A 16 8.21 12.69 -4.82
N ILE A 17 9.42 12.39 -5.32
CA ILE A 17 9.82 12.68 -6.70
C ILE A 17 8.99 11.85 -7.69
N ALA A 18 8.78 10.55 -7.42
CA ALA A 18 7.97 9.68 -8.26
C ALA A 18 6.53 10.18 -8.39
N HIS A 19 5.91 10.57 -7.27
CA HIS A 19 4.56 11.14 -7.25
C HIS A 19 4.49 12.48 -8.01
N ALA A 20 5.51 13.33 -7.86
CA ALA A 20 5.58 14.59 -8.60
C ALA A 20 5.68 14.32 -10.11
N HIS A 21 6.54 13.39 -10.53
CA HIS A 21 6.70 13.01 -11.93
C HIS A 21 5.38 12.52 -12.53
N LEU A 22 4.69 11.62 -11.82
CA LEU A 22 3.39 11.09 -12.26
C LEU A 22 2.34 12.20 -12.45
N ALA A 23 2.22 13.09 -11.47
CA ALA A 23 1.26 14.18 -11.52
C ALA A 23 1.59 15.23 -12.60
N GLN A 24 2.87 15.59 -12.78
CA GLN A 24 3.31 16.52 -13.83
C GLN A 24 3.13 15.92 -15.23
N ALA A 25 3.46 14.65 -15.41
CA ALA A 25 3.27 13.95 -16.69
C ALA A 25 1.78 13.81 -17.04
N ASP A 26 0.90 13.68 -16.05
CA ASP A 26 -0.54 13.71 -16.31
C ASP A 26 -1.05 15.13 -16.59
N PHE A 27 -0.52 16.14 -15.90
CA PHE A 27 -1.00 17.53 -16.02
C PHE A 27 -0.55 18.23 -17.31
N ASN A 28 0.71 18.04 -17.71
CA ASN A 28 1.30 18.73 -18.85
C ASN A 28 0.94 18.05 -20.18
N GLU A 29 0.73 18.83 -21.25
CA GLU A 29 0.34 18.31 -22.57
C GLU A 29 1.43 17.41 -23.18
N ASN A 30 2.70 17.80 -23.04
CA ASN A 30 3.86 17.02 -23.49
C ASN A 30 4.13 15.78 -22.63
N GLY A 31 3.37 15.59 -21.54
CA GLY A 31 3.45 14.44 -20.66
C GLY A 31 4.85 14.19 -20.12
N VAL A 32 5.36 12.97 -20.26
CA VAL A 32 6.71 12.59 -19.80
C VAL A 32 7.84 13.32 -20.53
N GLY A 33 7.57 13.88 -21.72
CA GLY A 33 8.53 14.68 -22.48
C GLY A 33 8.58 16.14 -22.05
N ASP A 34 7.75 16.56 -21.09
CA ASP A 34 7.81 17.90 -20.52
C ASP A 34 9.15 18.13 -19.79
N PRO A 35 9.79 19.31 -19.93
CA PRO A 35 11.06 19.60 -19.25
C PRO A 35 11.02 19.36 -17.74
N ILE A 36 9.89 19.60 -17.08
CA ILE A 36 9.72 19.33 -15.64
C ILE A 36 9.80 17.83 -15.36
N CYS A 37 9.18 17.01 -16.21
CA CYS A 37 9.21 15.55 -16.08
C CYS A 37 10.62 15.01 -16.31
N LEU A 38 11.35 15.55 -17.29
CA LEU A 38 12.75 15.18 -17.53
C LEU A 38 13.65 15.50 -16.33
N GLU A 39 13.52 16.69 -15.72
CA GLU A 39 14.28 17.05 -14.51
C GLU A 39 13.89 16.15 -13.32
N LEU A 40 12.61 15.82 -13.17
CA LEU A 40 12.13 14.89 -12.15
C LEU A 40 12.66 13.46 -12.37
N ALA A 41 12.78 12.99 -13.61
CA ALA A 41 13.36 11.70 -13.92
C ALA A 41 14.86 11.63 -13.56
N GLU A 42 15.61 12.70 -13.84
CA GLU A 42 17.02 12.81 -13.43
C GLU A 42 17.16 12.79 -11.90
N LEU A 43 16.32 13.57 -11.20
CA LEU A 43 16.27 13.56 -9.74
C LEU A 43 15.90 12.18 -9.17
N HIS A 44 14.98 11.47 -9.82
CA HIS A 44 14.60 10.12 -9.41
C HIS A 44 15.77 9.15 -9.54
N SER A 45 16.55 9.23 -10.62
CA SER A 45 17.78 8.43 -10.77
C SER A 45 18.77 8.72 -9.65
N ARG A 46 18.99 9.99 -9.32
CA ARG A 46 19.88 10.39 -8.21
C ARG A 46 19.38 9.88 -6.85
N ALA A 47 18.07 9.92 -6.61
CA ALA A 47 17.48 9.42 -5.38
C ALA A 47 17.70 7.90 -5.21
N VAL A 48 17.63 7.12 -6.28
CA VAL A 48 17.93 5.68 -6.26
C VAL A 48 19.41 5.41 -5.93
N ASP A 49 20.32 6.24 -6.43
CA ASP A 49 21.76 6.10 -6.16
C ASP A 49 22.21 6.75 -4.84
N PHE A 50 21.30 7.37 -4.07
CA PHE A 50 21.61 7.95 -2.77
C PHE A 50 22.31 6.97 -1.81
N PRO A 51 21.89 5.69 -1.68
CA PRO A 51 22.57 4.74 -0.80
C PRO A 51 24.04 4.48 -1.18
N LYS A 52 24.40 4.68 -2.45
CA LYS A 52 25.76 4.48 -2.97
C LYS A 52 26.60 5.75 -2.90
N SER A 53 26.00 6.88 -3.27
CA SER A 53 26.70 8.17 -3.42
C SER A 53 26.71 9.01 -2.15
N GLY A 54 25.71 8.84 -1.27
CA GLY A 54 25.48 9.69 -0.11
C GLY A 54 24.99 11.11 -0.45
N ILE A 55 24.70 11.42 -1.72
CA ILE A 55 24.29 12.76 -2.17
C ILE A 55 22.77 12.81 -2.29
N PRO A 56 22.06 13.57 -1.43
CA PRO A 56 20.60 13.61 -1.45
C PRO A 56 20.06 14.23 -2.75
N ALA A 57 18.91 13.75 -3.20
CA ALA A 57 18.16 14.36 -4.28
C ALA A 57 17.19 15.40 -3.70
N GLU A 58 17.41 16.67 -4.04
CA GLU A 58 16.58 17.77 -3.56
C GLU A 58 15.64 18.26 -4.66
N MET A 59 14.33 18.04 -4.46
CA MET A 59 13.30 18.49 -5.39
C MET A 59 12.96 19.96 -5.13
N LYS A 60 13.30 20.81 -6.10
CA LYS A 60 12.98 22.25 -6.09
C LYS A 60 11.47 22.49 -6.09
N ARG A 61 11.06 23.70 -5.67
CA ARG A 61 9.64 24.04 -5.49
C ARG A 61 8.88 24.06 -6.81
N GLU A 62 9.54 24.43 -7.90
CA GLU A 62 8.98 24.58 -9.25
C GLU A 62 8.57 23.22 -9.83
N LEU A 63 9.27 22.16 -9.45
CA LEU A 63 8.98 20.80 -9.88
C LEU A 63 7.76 20.20 -9.18
N ARG A 64 7.32 20.79 -8.06
CA ARG A 64 6.20 20.29 -7.27
C ARG A 64 4.86 20.56 -7.97
N PRO A 65 4.00 19.55 -8.15
CA PRO A 65 2.68 19.74 -8.73
C PRO A 65 1.83 20.70 -7.88
N LYS A 66 1.22 21.69 -8.53
CA LYS A 66 0.23 22.59 -7.90
C LYS A 66 -1.15 21.96 -7.83
N LYS A 67 -1.46 21.08 -8.78
CA LYS A 67 -2.70 20.31 -8.89
C LYS A 67 -2.36 18.84 -9.06
N TRP A 68 -3.25 17.98 -8.56
CA TRP A 68 -3.07 16.54 -8.52
C TRP A 68 -4.22 15.85 -9.26
N PRO A 69 -3.94 14.81 -10.05
CA PRO A 69 -5.00 14.07 -10.71
C PRO A 69 -5.81 13.24 -9.69
N HIS A 70 -7.10 13.08 -9.97
CA HIS A 70 -8.06 12.42 -9.07
C HIS A 70 -7.67 10.97 -8.73
N PHE A 71 -7.10 10.24 -9.69
CA PHE A 71 -6.68 8.85 -9.51
C PHE A 71 -5.57 8.64 -8.46
N MET A 72 -4.90 9.71 -8.01
CA MET A 72 -3.87 9.63 -6.96
C MET A 72 -4.46 9.72 -5.53
N GLU A 73 -5.78 9.83 -5.39
CA GLU A 73 -6.51 9.77 -4.11
C GLU A 73 -5.92 10.64 -2.98
N LYS A 74 -5.49 11.86 -3.31
CA LYS A 74 -4.96 12.82 -2.33
C LYS A 74 -6.08 13.45 -1.49
N LYS A 75 -6.83 12.63 -0.73
CA LYS A 75 -8.03 12.98 0.05
C LYS A 75 -7.81 14.09 1.10
N TYR A 76 -6.57 14.34 1.49
CA TYR A 76 -6.19 15.43 2.40
C TYR A 76 -6.05 16.80 1.73
N LEU A 77 -6.09 16.86 0.38
CA LEU A 77 -6.02 18.12 -0.37
C LEU A 77 -7.42 18.70 -0.60
N SER A 78 -7.47 20.02 -0.78
CA SER A 78 -8.72 20.70 -1.14
C SER A 78 -9.18 20.32 -2.55
N GLN A 79 -10.49 20.38 -2.81
CA GLN A 79 -11.07 20.08 -4.13
C GLN A 79 -10.44 20.91 -5.27
N HIS A 80 -10.06 22.17 -5.00
CA HIS A 80 -9.42 23.06 -6.00
C HIS A 80 -8.01 22.62 -6.42
N GLN A 81 -7.36 21.78 -5.60
CA GLN A 81 -6.03 21.21 -5.88
C GLN A 81 -6.13 19.85 -6.57
N ILE A 82 -7.33 19.32 -6.77
CA ILE A 82 -7.58 18.04 -7.43
C ILE A 82 -8.26 18.33 -8.77
N TYR A 83 -7.82 17.67 -9.84
CA TYR A 83 -8.49 17.74 -11.15
C TYR A 83 -8.82 16.34 -11.65
N LYS A 84 -9.88 16.25 -12.46
CA LYS A 84 -10.25 15.00 -13.13
C LYS A 84 -9.39 14.82 -14.38
N SER A 85 -8.52 13.82 -14.38
CA SER A 85 -7.69 13.50 -15.54
C SER A 85 -8.53 12.91 -16.67
N LYS A 86 -8.23 13.32 -17.90
CA LYS A 86 -8.83 12.78 -19.14
C LYS A 86 -7.88 11.83 -19.88
N LYS A 87 -6.70 11.56 -19.32
CA LYS A 87 -5.70 10.66 -19.90
C LYS A 87 -5.99 9.21 -19.50
N ILE A 88 -5.26 8.28 -20.13
CA ILE A 88 -5.49 6.84 -19.98
C ILE A 88 -5.53 6.37 -18.53
N LEU A 89 -4.67 6.89 -17.65
CA LEU A 89 -4.66 6.51 -16.23
C LEU A 89 -5.94 6.97 -15.51
N GLY A 90 -6.41 8.18 -15.80
CA GLY A 90 -7.67 8.68 -15.26
C GLY A 90 -8.88 7.91 -15.76
N LEU A 91 -8.90 7.53 -17.04
CA LEU A 91 -9.96 6.72 -17.63
C LEU A 91 -9.98 5.31 -17.04
N LEU A 92 -8.82 4.65 -16.95
CA LEU A 92 -8.72 3.32 -16.35
C LEU A 92 -9.14 3.35 -14.89
N TYR A 93 -8.72 4.36 -14.12
CA TYR A 93 -9.13 4.52 -12.73
C TYR A 93 -10.66 4.65 -12.60
N ASP A 94 -11.31 5.40 -13.49
CA ASP A 94 -12.77 5.56 -13.47
C ASP A 94 -13.52 4.28 -13.87
N GLU A 95 -12.95 3.46 -14.76
CA GLU A 95 -13.57 2.20 -15.22
C GLU A 95 -13.43 1.05 -14.22
N VAL A 96 -12.45 1.12 -13.31
CA VAL A 96 -12.28 0.10 -12.27
C VAL A 96 -13.43 0.19 -11.27
N LYS A 97 -14.39 -0.73 -11.43
CA LYS A 97 -15.39 -1.02 -10.40
C LYS A 97 -14.69 -1.78 -9.27
N LEU A 98 -14.46 -1.12 -8.16
CA LEU A 98 -14.17 -1.82 -6.91
C LEU A 98 -15.44 -2.60 -6.57
N ILE A 99 -15.41 -3.91 -6.81
CA ILE A 99 -16.42 -4.80 -6.25
C ILE A 99 -16.11 -4.80 -4.76
N ASP A 100 -17.04 -4.28 -3.96
CA ASP A 100 -16.93 -4.40 -2.53
C ASP A 100 -16.77 -5.89 -2.21
N PHE A 101 -15.73 -6.20 -1.44
CA PHE A 101 -15.53 -7.56 -0.98
C PHE A 101 -16.72 -7.92 -0.10
N GLU A 102 -17.64 -8.71 -0.65
CA GLU A 102 -18.80 -9.27 0.03
C GLU A 102 -18.40 -10.69 0.50
N PRO A 103 -17.87 -10.83 1.72
CA PRO A 103 -17.53 -12.13 2.25
C PRO A 103 -18.79 -13.00 2.36
N GLN A 104 -18.77 -14.15 1.70
CA GLN A 104 -19.87 -15.11 1.77
C GLN A 104 -19.75 -15.98 3.01
N TRP A 105 -20.12 -15.43 4.17
CA TRP A 105 -20.04 -16.11 5.47
C TRP A 105 -21.04 -17.26 5.63
N GLU A 106 -22.15 -17.21 4.91
CA GLU A 106 -23.23 -18.21 5.00
C GLU A 106 -22.93 -19.50 4.22
N ASN A 107 -21.89 -19.49 3.38
CA ASN A 107 -21.48 -20.68 2.67
C ASN A 107 -20.89 -21.69 3.65
N GLN A 108 -21.41 -22.91 3.62
CA GLN A 108 -20.80 -24.02 4.36
C GLN A 108 -19.37 -24.21 3.86
N PHE A 109 -18.45 -24.43 4.79
CA PHE A 109 -17.07 -24.74 4.48
C PHE A 109 -17.01 -25.94 3.53
N ASP A 110 -16.16 -25.88 2.51
CA ASP A 110 -16.08 -26.91 1.49
C ASP A 110 -15.67 -28.24 2.12
N LYS A 111 -16.62 -29.18 2.19
CA LYS A 111 -16.42 -30.49 2.81
C LYS A 111 -15.28 -31.27 2.16
N ARG A 112 -14.99 -31.02 0.88
CA ARG A 112 -13.88 -31.65 0.18
C ARG A 112 -12.53 -31.33 0.80
N ILE A 113 -12.40 -30.16 1.44
CA ILE A 113 -11.17 -29.75 2.14
C ILE A 113 -11.10 -30.46 3.50
N LEU A 114 -12.21 -30.58 4.20
CA LEU A 114 -12.29 -31.27 5.51
C LEU A 114 -12.07 -32.78 5.38
N GLU A 115 -12.52 -33.36 4.27
CA GLU A 115 -12.48 -34.80 3.98
C GLU A 115 -11.32 -35.17 3.04
N ALA A 116 -10.43 -34.23 2.71
CA ALA A 116 -9.31 -34.47 1.77
C ALA A 116 -8.30 -35.50 2.29
N PHE A 117 -8.24 -35.70 3.62
CA PHE A 117 -7.26 -36.55 4.27
C PHE A 117 -7.93 -37.37 5.38
N ASP A 118 -7.64 -38.66 5.42
CA ASP A 118 -7.94 -39.51 6.56
C ASP A 118 -6.90 -39.26 7.65
N LEU A 119 -7.26 -38.41 8.62
CA LEU A 119 -6.39 -38.06 9.75
C LEU A 119 -6.67 -39.00 10.93
N ASP A 120 -5.60 -39.44 11.58
CA ASP A 120 -5.66 -40.22 12.80
C ASP A 120 -6.11 -39.34 13.99
N GLN A 121 -6.87 -39.94 14.91
CA GLN A 121 -7.38 -39.24 16.09
C GLN A 121 -6.26 -38.66 16.95
N GLU A 122 -5.10 -39.32 17.01
CA GLU A 122 -3.94 -38.86 17.78
C GLU A 122 -3.38 -37.54 17.23
N LEU A 123 -3.32 -37.38 15.90
CA LEU A 123 -2.90 -36.14 15.26
C LEU A 123 -3.91 -35.02 15.45
N LEU A 124 -5.21 -35.33 15.39
CA LEU A 124 -6.28 -34.37 15.67
C LEU A 124 -6.20 -33.84 17.11
N ASP A 125 -5.96 -34.72 18.07
CA ASP A 125 -5.82 -34.35 19.49
C ASP A 125 -4.57 -33.48 19.71
N LYS A 126 -3.45 -33.81 19.04
CA LYS A 126 -2.24 -32.97 19.06
C LYS A 126 -2.49 -31.60 18.44
N ALA A 127 -3.18 -31.54 17.30
CA ALA A 127 -3.52 -30.28 16.64
C ALA A 127 -4.44 -29.42 17.52
N ALA A 128 -5.43 -30.03 18.18
CA ALA A 128 -6.33 -29.35 19.12
C ALA A 128 -5.57 -28.78 20.33
N SER A 129 -4.67 -29.57 20.92
CA SER A 129 -3.81 -29.12 22.02
C SER A 129 -2.90 -27.96 21.61
N LEU A 130 -2.29 -28.05 20.43
CA LEU A 130 -1.43 -27.00 19.89
C LEU A 130 -2.22 -25.70 19.65
N LYS A 131 -3.40 -25.81 19.04
CA LYS A 131 -4.30 -24.66 18.81
C LYS A 131 -4.68 -23.99 20.13
N LEU A 132 -5.03 -24.77 21.16
CA LEU A 132 -5.37 -24.23 22.47
C LEU A 132 -4.21 -23.43 23.06
N SER A 133 -2.99 -23.98 23.01
CA SER A 133 -1.79 -23.27 23.51
C SER A 133 -1.50 -21.98 22.74
N TYR A 134 -1.73 -21.99 21.42
CA TYR A 134 -1.58 -20.83 20.57
C TYR A 134 -2.60 -19.74 20.91
N ASP A 135 -3.87 -20.11 21.07
CA ASP A 135 -4.95 -19.18 21.44
C ASP A 135 -4.74 -18.59 22.84
N GLU A 136 -4.16 -19.34 23.78
CA GLU A 136 -3.75 -18.84 25.09
C GLU A 136 -2.61 -17.83 25.01
N ALA A 137 -1.58 -18.11 24.21
CA ALA A 137 -0.45 -17.20 24.01
C ALA A 137 -0.83 -15.93 23.23
N LEU A 138 -1.83 -16.02 22.34
CA LEU A 138 -2.27 -14.92 21.49
C LEU A 138 -3.17 -13.92 22.26
N ARG A 139 -3.97 -14.40 23.21
CA ARG A 139 -4.91 -13.57 24.02
C ARG A 139 -4.27 -12.33 24.67
N PRO A 140 -3.12 -12.43 25.37
CA PRO A 140 -2.44 -11.26 25.95
C PRO A 140 -1.95 -10.25 24.91
N LEU A 141 -1.43 -10.74 23.78
CA LEU A 141 -0.94 -9.89 22.67
C LEU A 141 -2.10 -9.11 22.06
N MET A 142 -3.22 -9.79 21.82
CA MET A 142 -4.44 -9.17 21.32
C MET A 142 -4.97 -8.07 22.26
N ALA A 143 -5.00 -8.34 23.57
CA ALA A 143 -5.42 -7.36 24.56
C ALA A 143 -4.52 -6.12 24.59
N LYS A 144 -3.19 -6.32 24.49
CA LYS A 144 -2.21 -5.22 24.44
C LYS A 144 -2.37 -4.32 23.22
N HIS A 145 -2.76 -4.89 22.08
CA HIS A 145 -2.91 -4.16 20.81
C HIS A 145 -4.36 -3.73 20.52
N GLY A 146 -5.29 -3.90 21.46
CA GLY A 146 -6.70 -3.50 21.28
C GLY A 146 -7.47 -4.34 20.26
N ILE A 147 -6.94 -5.51 19.89
CA ILE A 147 -7.52 -6.45 18.93
C ILE A 147 -8.51 -7.34 19.69
N ARG A 148 -9.81 -7.17 19.43
CA ARG A 148 -10.86 -7.78 20.27
C ARG A 148 -11.08 -9.28 20.01
N THR A 149 -10.63 -9.83 18.88
CA THR A 149 -10.62 -11.27 18.56
C THR A 149 -9.49 -11.56 17.56
N SER A 150 -8.97 -12.79 17.50
CA SER A 150 -8.04 -13.23 16.43
C SER A 150 -8.62 -13.00 15.04
N TRP A 151 -9.95 -12.99 14.98
CA TRP A 151 -10.83 -12.78 13.84
C TRP A 151 -10.86 -11.35 13.23
N VAL A 152 -9.91 -10.44 13.44
CA VAL A 152 -9.85 -9.20 12.60
C VAL A 152 -9.52 -9.52 11.13
N LEU A 153 -9.35 -10.80 10.81
CA LEU A 153 -9.40 -11.38 9.45
C LEU A 153 -10.73 -12.09 9.10
N GLU A 154 -11.70 -12.21 10.01
CA GLU A 154 -12.96 -12.95 9.82
C GLU A 154 -14.17 -12.25 10.49
N ARG A 155 -14.22 -10.92 10.49
CA ARG A 155 -15.39 -10.18 10.97
C ARG A 155 -16.09 -9.51 9.81
N GLU A 156 -17.34 -9.91 9.56
CA GLU A 156 -18.47 -9.15 10.09
C GLU A 156 -19.65 -10.10 10.31
N LYS A 157 -20.10 -10.19 11.56
CA LYS A 157 -21.45 -10.57 12.02
C LYS A 157 -22.12 -11.78 11.36
N GLY A 158 -22.11 -12.88 12.10
CA GLY A 158 -23.07 -13.99 12.03
C GLY A 158 -22.99 -14.81 13.30
#